data_AF-A0A353MAD0-F1
#
_entry.id   AF-A0A353MAD0-F1
#
_cell.length_a   1.000
_cell.length_b   1.000
_cell.length_c   1.000
_cell.angle_alpha   90.00
_cell.angle_beta   90.00
_cell.angle_gamma   90.00
#
_symmetry.space_group_name_H-M   'P 1'
#
loop_
_entity.id
_entity.type
_entity.pdbx_description
1 polymer ?
#
loop_
_entity_poly.entity_id
_entity_poly.type
_entity_poly.pdbx_seq_one_letter_code
_entity_poly.pdbx_strand_id
1 'polypeptide(L)'
;QFDRGYLSPYFVTDPERMEANMENVSILIHDKKISSMKDLLPVLEQTAKSGRPLLIIAEDIEGEALATLVVNKLRGVLNVAAVKAPGFGDRRKAMLEDIAILTGGKVISEEVGFKLENATLDMLGSAKKITIDKDNTTIIDGNGIDAEIQGRVKMIRAQVEETSSDYDREKLQERLAKLVGGVAVIKVGAATEIEMKEKKARVEDALHATRAAVDEGIVPGGGVAYLRAMVALDGLQLPAEQQFGVNVIRRALEEPIRQIAQNAGVDGSIVVDKVKNGSGAFGYNAADDTYVDMIEAGIIDPTKVSRYALQNAASVAGLMMTTEAMIADKPKEEGGMPSMPGGMGGMGGMGGMGGMM
;
A
#
# COMPACT_ATOMS: atom_id res chain seq x y z
N GLN A 1 2.90 12.72 0.60
CA GLN A 1 3.25 11.34 0.17
C GLN A 1 4.17 11.40 -1.04
N PHE A 2 5.13 10.48 -1.14
CA PHE A 2 5.97 10.29 -2.34
C PHE A 2 6.25 8.81 -2.61
N ASP A 3 6.57 8.49 -3.86
CA ASP A 3 6.55 7.14 -4.43
C ASP A 3 7.91 6.43 -4.26
N ARG A 4 8.36 6.35 -3.01
CA ARG A 4 9.52 5.57 -2.58
C ARG A 4 9.18 4.85 -1.29
N GLY A 5 9.19 3.53 -1.32
CA GLY A 5 8.97 2.70 -0.13
C GLY A 5 10.26 2.37 0.62
N TYR A 6 10.13 1.46 1.60
CA TYR A 6 11.26 1.00 2.41
C TYR A 6 12.30 0.27 1.54
N LEU A 7 13.58 0.50 1.83
CA LEU A 7 14.68 -0.20 1.15
C LEU A 7 14.80 -1.67 1.55
N SER A 8 14.24 -2.04 2.70
CA SER A 8 14.27 -3.40 3.22
C SER A 8 12.95 -3.74 3.92
N PRO A 9 12.35 -4.92 3.65
CA PRO A 9 11.13 -5.35 4.33
C PRO A 9 11.35 -5.57 5.83
N TYR A 10 12.60 -5.66 6.29
CA TYR A 10 12.92 -5.75 7.72
C TYR A 10 12.64 -4.46 8.51
N PHE A 11 12.30 -3.35 7.83
CA PHE A 11 11.83 -2.13 8.50
C PHE A 11 10.34 -2.18 8.86
N VAL A 12 9.58 -3.14 8.33
CA VAL A 12 8.14 -3.31 8.60
C VAL A 12 7.88 -3.46 10.10
N THR A 13 6.90 -2.73 10.60
CA THR A 13 6.46 -2.79 12.00
C THR A 13 5.08 -3.42 12.14
N ASP A 14 4.29 -3.41 11.06
CA ASP A 14 2.98 -4.05 10.95
C ASP A 14 3.05 -5.14 9.87
N PRO A 15 3.27 -6.42 10.25
CA PRO A 15 3.36 -7.52 9.30
C PRO A 15 2.04 -7.85 8.59
N GLU A 16 0.89 -7.48 9.16
CA GLU A 16 -0.41 -7.73 8.54
C GLU A 16 -0.60 -6.81 7.33
N ARG A 17 -0.22 -5.54 7.48
CA ARG A 17 -0.35 -4.52 6.42
C ARG A 17 0.89 -4.36 5.56
N MET A 18 2.01 -4.99 5.96
CA MET A 18 3.33 -4.80 5.35
C MET A 18 3.77 -3.33 5.34
N GLU A 19 3.54 -2.64 6.45
CA GLU A 19 3.86 -1.21 6.63
C GLU A 19 4.88 -0.99 7.76
N ALA A 20 5.78 -0.03 7.56
CA ALA A 20 6.57 0.57 8.62
C ALA A 20 5.86 1.84 9.13
N ASN A 21 5.31 1.75 10.33
CA ASN A 21 4.61 2.81 11.03
C ASN A 21 5.50 3.36 12.15
N MET A 22 5.77 4.67 12.12
CA MET A 22 6.62 5.34 13.10
C MET A 22 5.91 6.60 13.61
N GLU A 23 5.95 6.84 14.92
CA GLU A 23 5.34 8.01 15.58
C GLU A 23 6.41 8.95 16.17
N ASN A 24 6.13 10.25 16.19
CA ASN A 24 7.03 11.31 16.68
C ASN A 24 8.46 11.20 16.11
N VAL A 25 8.55 11.09 14.79
CA VAL A 25 9.73 10.67 14.05
C VAL A 25 10.67 11.84 13.79
N SER A 26 11.97 11.60 13.88
CA SER A 26 13.02 12.49 13.37
C SER A 26 13.37 12.08 11.93
N ILE A 27 13.65 13.05 11.05
CA ILE A 27 13.84 12.81 9.62
C ILE A 27 15.19 13.34 9.20
N LEU A 28 16.09 12.43 8.80
CA LEU A 28 17.36 12.76 8.19
C LEU A 28 17.16 12.91 6.68
N ILE A 29 17.55 14.06 6.13
CA ILE A 29 17.41 14.39 4.71
C ILE A 29 18.80 14.63 4.14
N HIS A 30 19.25 13.74 3.26
CA HIS A 30 20.59 13.78 2.66
C HIS A 30 20.49 13.68 1.13
N ASP A 31 21.31 14.43 0.41
CA ASP A 31 21.23 14.52 -1.06
C ASP A 31 22.06 13.49 -1.82
N LYS A 32 23.02 12.85 -1.14
CA LYS A 32 23.93 11.83 -1.68
C LYS A 32 23.65 10.43 -1.12
N LYS A 33 24.37 9.45 -1.67
CA LYS A 33 24.34 8.06 -1.24
C LYS A 33 25.03 7.86 0.10
N ILE A 34 24.50 6.95 0.91
CA ILE A 34 25.09 6.54 2.18
C ILE A 34 25.50 5.08 2.09
N SER A 35 26.81 4.82 2.04
CA SER A 35 27.38 3.47 2.01
C SER A 35 28.12 3.11 3.31
N SER A 36 28.64 4.13 4.01
CA SER A 36 29.43 4.01 5.23
C SER A 36 28.57 4.22 6.47
N MET A 37 28.67 3.30 7.43
CA MET A 37 27.99 3.45 8.72
C MET A 37 28.60 4.57 9.57
N LYS A 38 29.90 4.87 9.39
CA LYS A 38 30.62 5.88 10.19
C LYS A 38 29.97 7.25 10.08
N ASP A 39 29.51 7.58 8.88
CA ASP A 39 28.93 8.87 8.54
C ASP A 39 27.59 9.07 9.27
N LEU A 40 26.87 7.97 9.55
CA LEU A 40 25.59 7.96 10.26
C LEU A 40 25.71 7.94 11.78
N LEU A 41 26.85 7.52 12.34
CA LEU A 41 27.02 7.34 13.79
C LEU A 41 26.59 8.58 14.61
N PRO A 42 26.98 9.82 14.25
CA PRO A 42 26.63 11.00 15.03
C PRO A 42 25.11 11.20 15.16
N VAL A 43 24.37 10.98 14.06
CA VAL A 43 22.91 11.12 14.04
C VAL A 43 22.23 9.97 14.76
N LEU A 44 22.73 8.75 14.57
CA LEU A 44 22.16 7.55 15.19
C LEU A 44 22.33 7.55 16.70
N GLU A 45 23.48 7.97 17.21
CA GLU A 45 23.71 8.09 18.65
C GLU A 45 22.80 9.14 19.29
N GLN A 46 22.63 10.29 18.62
CA GLN A 46 21.77 11.37 19.11
C GLN A 46 20.28 10.95 19.10
N THR A 47 19.84 10.29 18.03
CA THR A 47 18.44 9.81 17.93
C THR A 47 18.17 8.64 18.87
N ALA A 48 19.08 7.69 19.00
CA ALA A 48 18.95 6.58 19.95
C ALA A 48 18.83 7.08 21.41
N LYS A 49 19.63 8.08 21.81
CA LYS A 49 19.52 8.70 23.15
C LYS A 49 18.16 9.36 23.40
N SER A 50 17.55 9.92 22.36
CA SER A 50 16.24 10.55 22.45
C SER A 50 15.07 9.55 22.50
N GLY A 51 15.33 8.27 22.17
CA GLY A 51 14.31 7.23 22.03
C GLY A 51 13.33 7.45 20.86
N ARG A 52 13.54 8.50 20.05
CA ARG A 52 12.67 8.82 18.91
C ARG A 52 13.03 7.96 17.70
N PRO A 53 12.05 7.49 16.92
CA PRO A 53 12.32 6.81 15.66
C PRO A 53 13.00 7.74 14.65
N LEU A 54 13.78 7.16 13.75
CA LEU A 54 14.48 7.89 12.68
C LEU A 54 14.05 7.39 11.30
N LEU A 55 13.61 8.31 10.44
CA LEU A 55 13.52 8.08 9.00
C LEU A 55 14.77 8.64 8.32
N ILE A 56 15.42 7.83 7.48
CA ILE A 56 16.54 8.27 6.63
C ILE A 56 16.05 8.37 5.18
N ILE A 57 16.13 9.58 4.61
CA ILE A 57 15.87 9.86 3.20
C ILE A 57 17.20 10.27 2.56
N ALA A 58 17.71 9.45 1.65
CA ALA A 58 18.97 9.70 0.94
C ALA A 58 18.84 9.35 -0.54
N GLU A 59 19.78 9.76 -1.41
CA GLU A 59 19.78 9.31 -2.82
C GLU A 59 19.69 7.77 -2.91
N ASP A 60 20.49 7.09 -2.11
CA ASP A 60 20.44 5.66 -1.88
C ASP A 60 21.07 5.32 -0.53
N ILE A 61 20.69 4.19 0.06
CA ILE A 61 21.36 3.63 1.25
C ILE A 61 21.73 2.19 0.90
N GLU A 62 23.04 1.92 0.80
CA GLU A 62 23.55 0.66 0.27
C GLU A 62 24.70 0.07 1.10
N GLY A 63 25.09 -1.16 0.79
CA GLY A 63 26.25 -1.82 1.39
C GLY A 63 26.16 -2.01 2.90
N GLU A 64 27.25 -1.69 3.59
CA GLU A 64 27.41 -1.88 5.04
C GLU A 64 26.41 -1.06 5.86
N ALA A 65 26.12 0.19 5.43
CA ALA A 65 25.18 1.05 6.12
C ALA A 65 23.77 0.42 6.21
N LEU A 66 23.23 -0.06 5.07
CA LEU A 66 21.90 -0.68 5.05
C LEU A 66 21.85 -1.96 5.90
N ALA A 67 22.86 -2.83 5.76
CA ALA A 67 22.94 -4.07 6.53
C ALA A 67 22.97 -3.79 8.04
N THR A 68 23.73 -2.78 8.46
CA THR A 68 23.85 -2.41 9.87
C THR A 68 22.55 -1.83 10.43
N LEU A 69 21.85 -0.98 9.66
CA LEU A 69 20.54 -0.45 10.05
C LEU A 69 19.53 -1.57 10.24
N VAL A 70 19.48 -2.53 9.30
CA VAL A 70 18.57 -3.69 9.37
C VAL A 70 18.86 -4.55 10.59
N VAL A 71 20.12 -4.90 10.84
CA VAL A 71 20.50 -5.74 11.98
C VAL A 71 20.16 -5.07 13.31
N ASN A 72 20.40 -3.76 13.44
CA ASN A 72 20.08 -3.03 14.67
C ASN A 72 18.56 -2.84 14.87
N LYS A 73 17.80 -2.68 13.78
CA LYS A 73 16.33 -2.66 13.82
C LYS A 73 15.77 -4.00 14.32
N LEU A 74 16.24 -5.11 13.75
CA LEU A 74 15.81 -6.46 14.14
C LEU A 74 16.17 -6.81 15.59
N ARG A 75 17.28 -6.26 16.10
CA ARG A 75 17.69 -6.40 17.51
C ARG A 75 16.94 -5.45 18.45
N GLY A 76 16.07 -4.57 17.95
CA GLY A 76 15.34 -3.59 18.74
C GLY A 76 16.20 -2.45 19.30
N VAL A 77 17.45 -2.31 18.84
CA VAL A 77 18.38 -1.27 19.32
C VAL A 77 18.05 0.09 18.70
N LEU A 78 17.65 0.09 17.42
CA LEU A 78 17.29 1.29 16.68
C LEU A 78 15.89 1.16 16.11
N ASN A 79 15.05 2.17 16.32
CA ASN A 79 13.79 2.27 15.59
C ASN A 79 14.02 3.14 14.34
N VAL A 80 14.43 2.51 13.24
CA VAL A 80 14.83 3.20 12.01
C VAL A 80 14.16 2.61 10.78
N ALA A 81 13.91 3.45 9.78
CA ALA A 81 13.58 3.04 8.43
C ALA A 81 14.36 3.89 7.42
N ALA A 82 14.68 3.32 6.26
CA ALA A 82 15.42 3.99 5.21
C ALA A 82 14.66 3.91 3.87
N VAL A 83 14.58 5.04 3.18
CA VAL A 83 13.88 5.20 1.90
C VAL A 83 14.76 6.00 0.93
N LYS A 84 14.60 5.75 -0.37
CA LYS A 84 15.27 6.58 -1.38
C LYS A 84 14.59 7.95 -1.47
N ALA A 85 15.36 8.95 -1.85
CA ALA A 85 14.86 10.26 -2.17
C ALA A 85 13.92 10.21 -3.39
N PRO A 86 12.85 11.01 -3.39
CA PRO A 86 11.95 11.09 -4.53
C PRO A 86 12.55 11.93 -5.66
N GLY A 87 12.19 11.61 -6.90
CA GLY A 87 12.70 12.29 -8.09
C GLY A 87 14.15 11.90 -8.47
N PHE A 88 14.69 12.61 -9.46
CA PHE A 88 16.04 12.42 -10.00
C PHE A 88 16.67 13.78 -10.33
N GLY A 89 18.00 13.86 -10.34
CA GLY A 89 18.74 15.09 -10.69
C GLY A 89 18.30 16.31 -9.85
N ASP A 90 18.15 17.46 -10.50
CA ASP A 90 17.75 18.70 -9.82
C ASP A 90 16.35 18.63 -9.21
N ARG A 91 15.46 17.81 -9.80
CA ARG A 91 14.13 17.58 -9.22
C ARG A 91 14.24 16.89 -7.86
N ARG A 92 15.18 15.95 -7.69
CA ARG A 92 15.43 15.31 -6.39
C ARG A 92 15.85 16.33 -5.35
N LYS A 93 16.81 17.21 -5.68
CA LYS A 93 17.26 18.29 -4.79
C LYS A 93 16.10 19.20 -4.41
N ALA A 94 15.30 19.62 -5.38
CA ALA A 94 14.14 20.48 -5.14
C ALA A 94 13.07 19.81 -4.27
N MET A 95 12.83 18.51 -4.44
CA MET A 95 11.88 17.74 -3.62
C MET A 95 12.41 17.44 -2.21
N LEU A 96 13.72 17.23 -2.04
CA LEU A 96 14.33 17.12 -0.71
C LEU A 96 14.19 18.42 0.07
N GLU A 97 14.36 19.56 -0.60
CA GLU A 97 14.10 20.88 -0.01
C GLU A 97 12.62 21.05 0.37
N ASP A 98 11.69 20.59 -0.47
CA ASP A 98 10.25 20.61 -0.15
C ASP A 98 9.96 19.79 1.13
N ILE A 99 10.59 18.62 1.29
CA ILE A 99 10.45 17.78 2.49
C ILE A 99 11.09 18.47 3.71
N ALA A 100 12.25 19.10 3.53
CA ALA A 100 12.94 19.81 4.60
C ALA A 100 12.07 20.95 5.15
N ILE A 101 11.54 21.80 4.28
CA ILE A 101 10.64 22.90 4.66
C ILE A 101 9.37 22.37 5.31
N LEU A 102 8.75 21.31 4.76
CA LEU A 102 7.53 20.71 5.31
C LEU A 102 7.74 20.14 6.73
N THR A 103 8.94 19.63 7.02
CA THR A 103 9.25 18.93 8.28
C THR A 103 10.03 19.79 9.26
N GLY A 104 10.44 21.00 8.87
CA GLY A 104 11.30 21.89 9.66
C GLY A 104 12.75 21.42 9.76
N GLY A 105 13.18 20.53 8.85
CA GLY A 105 14.56 20.04 8.78
C GLY A 105 15.43 20.83 7.80
N LYS A 106 16.68 20.40 7.64
CA LYS A 106 17.62 20.91 6.63
C LYS A 106 18.10 19.77 5.76
N VAL A 107 18.27 20.05 4.45
CA VAL A 107 18.93 19.11 3.55
C VAL A 107 20.43 19.15 3.83
N ILE A 108 20.98 18.02 4.28
CA ILE A 108 22.43 17.85 4.43
C ILE A 108 22.99 17.61 3.04
N SER A 109 23.61 18.64 2.48
CA SER A 109 24.25 18.61 1.17
C SER A 109 25.70 19.06 1.26
N GLU A 110 26.58 18.28 0.66
CA GLU A 110 28.01 18.63 0.55
C GLU A 110 28.22 19.89 -0.30
N GLU A 111 27.31 20.20 -1.24
CA GLU A 111 27.38 21.38 -2.10
C GLU A 111 27.20 22.68 -1.29
N VAL A 112 26.45 22.61 -0.19
CA VAL A 112 26.19 23.72 0.72
C VAL A 112 27.15 23.70 1.92
N GLY A 113 28.14 22.79 1.91
CA GLY A 113 29.17 22.67 2.94
C GLY A 113 28.76 21.86 4.19
N PHE A 114 27.60 21.20 4.17
CA PHE A 114 27.17 20.31 5.26
C PHE A 114 27.64 18.89 5.02
N LYS A 115 28.44 18.35 5.95
CA LYS A 115 28.83 16.94 5.97
C LYS A 115 27.91 16.15 6.90
N LEU A 116 27.59 14.92 6.52
CA LEU A 116 26.73 14.03 7.30
C LEU A 116 27.30 13.75 8.70
N GLU A 117 28.63 13.66 8.82
CA GLU A 117 29.36 13.50 10.09
C GLU A 117 29.13 14.65 11.07
N ASN A 118 28.78 15.85 10.57
CA ASN A 118 28.56 17.05 11.36
C ASN A 118 27.07 17.33 11.60
N ALA A 119 26.19 16.40 11.22
CA ALA A 119 24.76 16.57 11.39
C ALA A 119 24.37 16.55 12.87
N THR A 120 23.48 17.47 13.21
CA THR A 120 22.97 17.69 14.57
C THR A 120 21.45 17.53 14.61
N LEU A 121 20.89 17.30 15.79
CA LEU A 121 19.43 17.12 15.97
C LEU A 121 18.60 18.30 15.44
N ASP A 122 19.11 19.53 15.47
CA ASP A 122 18.42 20.72 14.95
C ASP A 122 18.36 20.78 13.42
N MET A 123 19.15 19.97 12.73
CA MET A 123 19.09 19.83 11.27
C MET A 123 18.08 18.76 10.84
N LEU A 124 17.63 17.90 11.76
CA LEU A 124 16.66 16.86 11.43
C LEU A 124 15.25 17.45 11.34
N GLY A 125 14.51 17.01 10.32
CA GLY A 125 13.08 17.27 10.24
C GLY A 125 12.32 16.50 11.33
N SER A 126 11.08 16.88 11.57
CA SER A 126 10.20 16.14 12.46
C SER A 126 8.79 16.04 11.91
N ALA A 127 8.14 14.92 12.22
CA ALA A 127 6.75 14.66 11.87
C ALA A 127 6.07 13.83 12.95
N LYS A 128 4.75 14.01 13.09
CA LYS A 128 3.95 13.26 14.05
C LYS A 128 3.86 11.78 13.72
N LYS A 129 3.67 11.45 12.44
CA LYS A 129 3.58 10.06 11.99
C LYS A 129 4.16 9.90 10.59
N ILE A 130 4.83 8.76 10.39
CA ILE A 130 5.30 8.31 9.09
C ILE A 130 4.78 6.90 8.86
N THR A 131 4.24 6.66 7.66
CA THR A 131 3.85 5.34 7.18
C THR A 131 4.59 5.06 5.88
N ILE A 132 5.26 3.92 5.80
CA ILE A 132 6.06 3.49 4.64
C ILE A 132 5.58 2.11 4.25
N ASP A 133 5.12 1.97 3.01
CA ASP A 133 4.83 0.67 2.40
C ASP A 133 5.96 0.28 1.43
N LYS A 134 5.75 -0.77 0.64
CA LYS A 134 6.73 -1.25 -0.34
C LYS A 134 7.11 -0.20 -1.39
N ASP A 135 6.16 0.66 -1.76
CA ASP A 135 6.23 1.55 -2.91
C ASP A 135 6.16 3.04 -2.52
N ASN A 136 5.62 3.39 -1.35
CA ASN A 136 5.32 4.76 -0.95
C ASN A 136 5.77 5.09 0.47
N THR A 137 6.02 6.39 0.69
CA THR A 137 6.22 7.00 2.00
C THR A 137 5.26 8.17 2.19
N THR A 138 4.57 8.17 3.33
CA THR A 138 3.65 9.24 3.74
C THR A 138 4.13 9.88 5.03
N ILE A 139 4.40 11.19 4.96
CA ILE A 139 4.72 12.03 6.11
C ILE A 139 3.44 12.76 6.52
N ILE A 140 3.03 12.61 7.78
CA ILE A 140 1.80 13.18 8.33
C ILE A 140 2.18 14.18 9.43
N ASP A 141 1.64 15.41 9.30
CA ASP A 141 1.77 16.47 10.29
C ASP A 141 3.26 16.79 10.58
N GLY A 142 3.93 17.30 9.53
CA GLY A 142 5.32 17.76 9.60
C GLY A 142 5.43 19.09 10.36
N ASN A 143 6.47 19.25 11.17
CA ASN A 143 6.63 20.41 12.05
C ASN A 143 7.32 21.60 11.37
N GLY A 144 7.06 21.81 10.08
CA GLY A 144 7.58 22.94 9.32
C GLY A 144 6.94 24.27 9.71
N ILE A 145 7.63 25.37 9.44
CA ILE A 145 7.11 26.71 9.73
C ILE A 145 6.12 27.12 8.62
N ASP A 146 4.86 27.40 8.99
CA ASP A 146 3.80 27.78 8.03
C ASP A 146 4.22 28.89 7.06
N ALA A 147 4.93 29.90 7.55
CA ALA A 147 5.42 31.01 6.71
C ALA A 147 6.40 30.54 5.62
N GLU A 148 7.30 29.60 5.95
CA GLU A 148 8.26 29.04 5.00
C GLU A 148 7.57 28.11 4.00
N ILE A 149 6.61 27.30 4.45
CA ILE A 149 5.79 26.45 3.59
C ILE A 149 5.00 27.31 2.59
N GLN A 150 4.34 28.38 3.06
CA GLN A 150 3.62 29.31 2.18
C GLN A 150 4.56 30.05 1.22
N GLY A 151 5.76 30.41 1.67
CA GLY A 151 6.81 30.96 0.82
C GLY A 151 7.18 29.99 -0.31
N ARG A 152 7.39 28.72 0.04
CA ARG A 152 7.71 27.66 -0.92
C ARG A 152 6.59 27.40 -1.92
N VAL A 153 5.34 27.36 -1.45
CA VAL A 153 4.13 27.25 -2.28
C VAL A 153 4.03 28.39 -3.28
N LYS A 154 4.28 29.64 -2.85
CA LYS A 154 4.28 30.81 -3.74
C LYS A 154 5.36 30.73 -4.81
N MET A 155 6.58 30.31 -4.44
CA MET A 155 7.68 30.14 -5.38
C MET A 155 7.33 29.11 -6.46
N ILE A 156 6.77 27.95 -6.08
CA ILE A 156 6.40 26.90 -7.05
C ILE A 156 5.24 27.37 -7.94
N ARG A 157 4.25 28.10 -7.39
CA ARG A 157 3.17 28.69 -8.21
C ARG A 157 3.69 29.64 -9.28
N ALA A 158 4.63 30.53 -8.94
CA ALA A 158 5.24 31.41 -9.92
C ALA A 158 5.98 30.62 -11.03
N GLN A 159 6.71 29.55 -10.66
CA GLN A 159 7.38 28.68 -11.63
C GLN A 159 6.39 27.95 -12.56
N VAL A 160 5.22 27.55 -12.06
CA VAL A 160 4.14 26.93 -12.87
C VAL A 160 3.61 27.92 -13.91
N GLU A 161 3.49 29.20 -13.56
CA GLU A 161 2.99 30.24 -14.46
C GLU A 161 4.03 30.66 -15.51
N GLU A 162 5.32 30.67 -15.14
CA GLU A 162 6.41 31.07 -16.03
C GLU A 162 6.81 29.97 -17.03
N THR A 163 6.61 28.71 -16.70
CA THR A 163 7.02 27.61 -17.59
C THR A 163 6.13 27.47 -18.82
N SER A 164 6.77 27.36 -19.98
CA SER A 164 6.15 27.07 -21.27
C SER A 164 6.09 25.57 -21.60
N SER A 165 6.67 24.72 -20.75
CA SER A 165 6.73 23.26 -20.93
C SER A 165 5.58 22.60 -20.17
N ASP A 166 4.68 21.92 -20.89
CA ASP A 166 3.55 21.21 -20.28
C ASP A 166 4.02 20.11 -19.31
N TYR A 167 5.12 19.44 -19.65
CA TYR A 167 5.75 18.44 -18.78
C TYR A 167 6.22 19.06 -17.46
N ASP A 168 6.95 20.17 -17.51
CA ASP A 168 7.44 20.82 -16.28
C ASP A 168 6.30 21.40 -15.46
N ARG A 169 5.27 21.94 -16.13
CA ARG A 169 4.05 22.42 -15.50
C ARG A 169 3.37 21.32 -14.69
N GLU A 170 3.16 20.15 -15.29
CA GLU A 170 2.57 18.99 -14.62
C GLU A 170 3.42 18.58 -13.40
N LYS A 171 4.75 18.51 -13.54
CA LYS A 171 5.64 18.08 -12.45
C LYS A 171 5.76 19.10 -11.33
N LEU A 172 5.66 20.40 -11.62
CA LEU A 172 5.57 21.45 -10.62
C LEU A 172 4.20 21.43 -9.92
N GLN A 173 3.11 21.17 -10.65
CA GLN A 173 1.77 21.01 -10.08
C GLN A 173 1.70 19.80 -9.13
N GLU A 174 2.33 18.67 -9.47
CA GLU A 174 2.45 17.51 -8.56
C GLU A 174 3.16 17.89 -7.25
N ARG A 175 4.26 18.64 -7.32
CA ARG A 175 5.00 19.10 -6.13
C ARG A 175 4.16 20.08 -5.30
N LEU A 176 3.52 21.03 -5.97
CA LEU A 176 2.62 21.99 -5.34
C LEU A 176 1.46 21.27 -4.63
N ALA A 177 0.84 20.30 -5.28
CA ALA A 177 -0.24 19.50 -4.72
C ALA A 177 0.24 18.71 -3.50
N LYS A 178 1.48 18.22 -3.48
CA LYS A 178 2.06 17.52 -2.31
C LYS A 178 2.36 18.45 -1.13
N LEU A 179 2.64 19.74 -1.37
CA LEU A 179 2.87 20.75 -0.32
C LEU A 179 1.59 21.43 0.18
N VAL A 180 0.63 21.69 -0.71
CA VAL A 180 -0.66 22.33 -0.39
C VAL A 180 -1.68 21.29 0.05
N GLY A 181 -1.54 20.05 -0.41
CA GLY A 181 -2.44 18.94 -0.13
C GLY A 181 -2.49 18.64 1.35
N GLY A 182 -3.60 19.04 1.98
CA GLY A 182 -3.88 18.69 3.36
C GLY A 182 -3.97 17.18 3.52
N VAL A 183 -3.34 16.65 4.57
CA VAL A 183 -3.55 15.26 4.97
C VAL A 183 -4.81 15.21 5.82
N ALA A 184 -5.88 14.62 5.28
CA ALA A 184 -7.07 14.30 6.07
C ALA A 184 -6.82 13.02 6.88
N VAL A 185 -7.06 13.06 8.19
CA VAL A 185 -6.92 11.91 9.07
C VAL A 185 -8.31 11.48 9.56
N ILE A 186 -8.74 10.29 9.15
CA ILE A 186 -9.99 9.68 9.63
C ILE A 186 -9.67 8.81 10.84
N LYS A 187 -10.19 9.19 12.01
CA LYS A 187 -10.05 8.40 13.24
C LYS A 187 -11.24 7.46 13.39
N VAL A 188 -11.01 6.17 13.20
CA VAL A 188 -12.06 5.14 13.32
C VAL A 188 -12.10 4.61 14.75
N GLY A 189 -13.26 4.72 15.40
CA GLY A 189 -13.51 4.19 16.74
C GLY A 189 -14.57 3.08 16.73
N ALA A 190 -14.44 2.15 17.66
CA ALA A 190 -15.38 1.06 17.93
C ALA A 190 -15.33 0.63 19.40
N ALA A 191 -16.27 -0.22 19.84
CA ALA A 191 -16.37 -0.65 21.24
C ALA A 191 -15.31 -1.71 21.61
N THR A 192 -14.85 -2.49 20.63
CA THR A 192 -13.79 -3.49 20.81
C THR A 192 -12.70 -3.32 19.74
N GLU A 193 -11.50 -3.82 20.02
CA GLU A 193 -10.37 -3.73 19.08
C GLU A 193 -10.66 -4.48 17.77
N ILE A 194 -11.29 -5.66 17.85
CA ILE A 194 -11.64 -6.48 16.68
C ILE A 194 -12.60 -5.72 15.76
N GLU A 195 -13.63 -5.10 16.33
CA GLU A 195 -14.57 -4.27 15.58
C GLU A 195 -13.89 -3.03 14.99
N MET A 196 -12.98 -2.41 15.74
CA MET A 196 -12.22 -1.24 15.27
C MET A 196 -11.37 -1.60 14.05
N LYS A 197 -10.70 -2.76 14.06
CA LYS A 197 -9.89 -3.25 12.94
C LYS A 197 -10.75 -3.49 11.68
N GLU A 198 -11.89 -4.17 11.81
CA GLU A 198 -12.80 -4.43 10.70
C GLU A 198 -13.37 -3.12 10.12
N LYS A 199 -13.84 -2.22 10.99
CA LYS A 199 -14.41 -0.94 10.57
C LYS A 199 -13.36 -0.04 9.92
N LYS A 200 -12.12 -0.07 10.43
CA LYS A 200 -11.00 0.65 9.84
C LYS A 200 -10.70 0.12 8.44
N ALA A 201 -10.64 -1.20 8.26
CA ALA A 201 -10.42 -1.81 6.94
C ALA A 201 -11.51 -1.39 5.94
N ARG A 202 -12.80 -1.41 6.33
CA ARG A 202 -13.90 -0.93 5.48
C ARG A 202 -13.76 0.54 5.07
N VAL A 203 -13.31 1.41 5.98
CA VAL A 203 -13.07 2.83 5.67
C VAL A 203 -11.92 2.99 4.68
N GLU A 204 -10.87 2.19 4.81
CA GLU A 204 -9.73 2.19 3.89
C GLU A 204 -10.14 1.68 2.50
N ASP A 205 -10.90 0.60 2.43
CA ASP A 205 -11.46 0.09 1.17
C ASP A 205 -12.33 1.15 0.47
N ALA A 206 -13.20 1.82 1.22
CA ALA A 206 -14.03 2.91 0.69
C ALA A 206 -13.19 4.10 0.18
N LEU A 207 -12.11 4.45 0.88
CA LEU A 207 -11.17 5.49 0.43
C LEU A 207 -10.50 5.10 -0.88
N HIS A 208 -10.00 3.86 -0.99
CA HIS A 208 -9.38 3.35 -2.21
C HIS A 208 -10.36 3.26 -3.38
N ALA A 209 -11.58 2.79 -3.13
CA ALA A 209 -12.65 2.76 -4.12
C ALA A 209 -13.00 4.16 -4.63
N THR A 210 -13.11 5.14 -3.74
CA THR A 210 -13.41 6.54 -4.11
C THR A 210 -12.29 7.14 -4.97
N ARG A 211 -11.02 6.90 -4.62
CA ARG A 211 -9.88 7.34 -5.45
C ARG A 211 -9.93 6.70 -6.84
N ALA A 212 -10.16 5.39 -6.91
CA ALA A 212 -10.28 4.66 -8.16
C ALA A 212 -11.45 5.16 -9.04
N ALA A 213 -12.55 5.57 -8.41
CA ALA A 213 -13.72 6.12 -9.08
C ALA A 213 -13.46 7.53 -9.65
N VAL A 214 -12.68 8.36 -8.94
CA VAL A 214 -12.26 9.67 -9.45
C VAL A 214 -11.32 9.52 -10.65
N ASP A 215 -10.45 8.50 -10.66
CA ASP A 215 -9.48 8.27 -11.73
C ASP A 215 -10.10 7.83 -13.06
N GLU A 216 -10.95 6.77 -13.03
CA GLU A 216 -11.47 6.12 -14.25
C GLU A 216 -13.00 6.12 -14.35
N GLY A 217 -13.69 6.76 -13.41
CA GLY A 217 -15.15 6.78 -13.37
C GLY A 217 -15.79 5.57 -12.69
N ILE A 218 -17.09 5.43 -12.88
CA ILE A 218 -17.94 4.42 -12.25
C ILE A 218 -18.76 3.65 -13.28
N VAL A 219 -19.16 2.43 -12.92
CA VAL A 219 -20.02 1.53 -13.70
C VAL A 219 -21.13 0.95 -12.82
N PRO A 220 -22.22 0.42 -13.40
CA PRO A 220 -23.23 -0.34 -12.66
C PRO A 220 -22.59 -1.49 -11.88
N GLY A 221 -22.80 -1.50 -10.57
CA GLY A 221 -22.17 -2.47 -9.68
C GLY A 221 -22.84 -3.84 -9.68
N GLY A 222 -22.53 -4.67 -8.68
CA GLY A 222 -23.18 -5.98 -8.49
C GLY A 222 -22.89 -6.98 -9.60
N GLY A 223 -21.78 -6.81 -10.33
CA GLY A 223 -21.41 -7.65 -11.47
C GLY A 223 -22.16 -7.35 -12.78
N VAL A 224 -23.05 -6.34 -12.81
CA VAL A 224 -23.80 -5.96 -14.02
C VAL A 224 -22.86 -5.47 -15.12
N ALA A 225 -21.85 -4.67 -14.78
CA ALA A 225 -20.86 -4.18 -15.75
C ALA A 225 -20.20 -5.30 -16.56
N TYR A 226 -19.88 -6.44 -15.92
CA TYR A 226 -19.30 -7.60 -16.61
C TYR A 226 -20.26 -8.25 -17.59
N LEU A 227 -21.53 -8.40 -17.21
CA LEU A 227 -22.56 -8.93 -18.11
C LEU A 227 -22.77 -8.01 -19.34
N ARG A 228 -22.70 -6.68 -19.16
CA ARG A 228 -22.79 -5.73 -20.28
C ARG A 228 -21.55 -5.78 -21.17
N ALA A 229 -20.38 -5.99 -20.60
CA ALA A 229 -19.14 -6.15 -21.36
C ALA A 229 -19.10 -7.43 -22.21
N MET A 230 -19.91 -8.45 -21.89
CA MET A 230 -19.97 -9.69 -22.67
C MET A 230 -20.34 -9.46 -24.15
N VAL A 231 -21.13 -8.44 -24.46
CA VAL A 231 -21.55 -8.13 -25.84
C VAL A 231 -20.35 -7.85 -26.74
N ALA A 232 -19.25 -7.32 -26.19
CA ALA A 232 -18.01 -7.10 -26.94
C ALA A 232 -17.38 -8.40 -27.46
N LEU A 233 -17.74 -9.56 -26.90
CA LEU A 233 -17.24 -10.88 -27.31
C LEU A 233 -18.00 -11.46 -28.50
N ASP A 234 -19.19 -10.97 -28.82
CA ASP A 234 -20.07 -11.58 -29.83
C ASP A 234 -19.58 -11.34 -31.26
N GLY A 235 -18.80 -10.27 -31.47
CA GLY A 235 -18.18 -9.96 -32.77
C GLY A 235 -16.88 -10.74 -33.05
N LEU A 236 -16.37 -11.53 -32.09
CA LEU A 236 -15.10 -12.25 -32.25
C LEU A 236 -15.32 -13.56 -33.00
N GLN A 237 -14.77 -13.64 -34.21
CA GLN A 237 -14.69 -14.87 -35.00
C GLN A 237 -13.24 -15.36 -35.03
N LEU A 238 -12.95 -16.39 -34.24
CA LEU A 238 -11.59 -16.89 -34.06
C LEU A 238 -11.50 -18.40 -34.38
N PRO A 239 -10.29 -18.94 -34.62
CA PRO A 239 -10.07 -20.37 -34.72
C PRO A 239 -10.56 -21.13 -33.47
N ALA A 240 -10.86 -22.42 -33.61
CA ALA A 240 -11.54 -23.22 -32.59
C ALA A 240 -10.93 -23.11 -31.18
N GLU A 241 -9.61 -23.21 -31.04
CA GLU A 241 -8.92 -23.11 -29.75
C GLU A 241 -9.06 -21.73 -29.10
N GLN A 242 -8.94 -20.67 -29.91
CA GLN A 242 -9.12 -19.30 -29.42
C GLN A 242 -10.59 -19.01 -29.10
N GLN A 243 -11.52 -19.55 -29.89
CA GLN A 243 -12.95 -19.45 -29.63
C GLN A 243 -13.35 -20.12 -28.31
N PHE A 244 -12.72 -21.25 -27.97
CA PHE A 244 -12.88 -21.86 -26.66
C PHE A 244 -12.44 -20.91 -25.53
N GLY A 245 -11.30 -20.23 -25.67
CA GLY A 245 -10.86 -19.20 -24.73
C GLY A 245 -11.88 -18.05 -24.57
N VAL A 246 -12.47 -17.57 -25.67
CA VAL A 246 -13.56 -16.58 -25.62
C VAL A 246 -14.76 -17.09 -24.81
N ASN A 247 -15.13 -18.36 -25.00
CA ASN A 247 -16.24 -18.98 -24.25
C ASN A 247 -15.94 -19.10 -22.75
N VAL A 248 -14.69 -19.39 -22.37
CA VAL A 248 -14.24 -19.40 -20.96
C VAL A 248 -14.42 -18.02 -20.34
N ILE A 249 -13.95 -16.96 -21.00
CA ILE A 249 -14.14 -15.58 -20.52
C ILE A 249 -15.63 -15.24 -20.42
N ARG A 250 -16.42 -15.58 -21.45
CA ARG A 250 -17.87 -15.34 -21.46
C ARG A 250 -18.55 -15.94 -20.23
N ARG A 251 -18.21 -17.19 -19.88
CA ARG A 251 -18.75 -17.86 -18.69
C ARG A 251 -18.26 -17.21 -17.40
N ALA A 252 -16.98 -16.86 -17.31
CA ALA A 252 -16.37 -16.25 -16.12
C ALA A 252 -16.97 -14.88 -15.78
N LEU A 253 -17.36 -14.08 -16.77
CA LEU A 253 -17.99 -12.78 -16.58
C LEU A 253 -19.35 -12.85 -15.83
N GLU A 254 -19.99 -14.02 -15.79
CA GLU A 254 -21.23 -14.23 -15.04
C GLU A 254 -21.01 -14.53 -13.55
N GLU A 255 -19.82 -14.99 -13.18
CA GLU A 255 -19.54 -15.49 -11.83
C GLU A 255 -19.70 -14.43 -10.73
N PRO A 256 -19.30 -13.15 -10.92
CA PRO A 256 -19.44 -12.14 -9.87
C PRO A 256 -20.90 -11.95 -9.42
N ILE A 257 -21.82 -11.72 -10.34
CA ILE A 257 -23.24 -11.53 -10.01
C ILE A 257 -23.89 -12.83 -9.49
N ARG A 258 -23.47 -13.98 -10.04
CA ARG A 258 -23.93 -15.31 -9.59
C ARG A 258 -23.56 -15.55 -8.13
N GLN A 259 -22.31 -15.26 -7.75
CA GLN A 259 -21.82 -15.42 -6.39
C GLN A 259 -22.53 -14.46 -5.43
N ILE A 260 -22.73 -13.20 -5.83
CA ILE A 260 -23.47 -12.21 -5.03
C ILE A 260 -24.90 -12.69 -4.74
N ALA A 261 -25.62 -13.16 -5.76
CA ALA A 261 -26.97 -13.69 -5.61
C ALA A 261 -27.02 -14.94 -4.72
N GLN A 262 -26.07 -15.86 -4.88
CA GLN A 262 -25.97 -17.07 -4.04
C GLN A 262 -25.70 -16.72 -2.57
N ASN A 263 -24.84 -15.75 -2.30
CA ASN A 263 -24.58 -15.27 -0.94
C ASN A 263 -25.82 -14.61 -0.31
N ALA A 264 -26.73 -14.07 -1.12
CA ALA A 264 -28.04 -13.56 -0.70
C ALA A 264 -29.11 -14.65 -0.57
N GLY A 265 -28.78 -15.93 -0.83
CA GLY A 265 -29.71 -17.06 -0.69
C GLY A 265 -30.63 -17.28 -1.89
N VAL A 266 -30.35 -16.66 -3.05
CA VAL A 266 -31.17 -16.75 -4.28
C VAL A 266 -30.40 -17.50 -5.36
N ASP A 267 -31.11 -18.18 -6.27
CA ASP A 267 -30.48 -18.89 -7.39
C ASP A 267 -29.81 -17.91 -8.37
N GLY A 268 -28.48 -17.87 -8.34
CA GLY A 268 -27.69 -16.99 -9.18
C GLY A 268 -27.88 -17.23 -10.68
N SER A 269 -28.29 -18.42 -11.13
CA SER A 269 -28.57 -18.68 -12.55
C SER A 269 -29.78 -17.90 -13.04
N ILE A 270 -30.83 -17.83 -12.21
CA ILE A 270 -32.06 -17.08 -12.51
C ILE A 270 -31.76 -15.59 -12.55
N VAL A 271 -30.98 -15.10 -11.59
CA VAL A 271 -30.56 -13.70 -11.52
C VAL A 271 -29.71 -13.33 -12.75
N VAL A 272 -28.70 -14.14 -13.08
CA VAL A 272 -27.85 -13.93 -14.25
C VAL A 272 -28.68 -13.84 -15.53
N ASP A 273 -29.58 -14.80 -15.77
CA ASP A 273 -30.40 -14.83 -16.98
C ASP A 273 -31.29 -13.59 -17.09
N LYS A 274 -31.97 -13.22 -15.99
CA LYS A 274 -32.85 -12.05 -15.96
C LYS A 274 -32.09 -10.74 -16.18
N VAL A 275 -30.93 -10.57 -15.55
CA VAL A 275 -30.11 -9.35 -15.71
C VAL A 275 -29.49 -9.27 -17.10
N LYS A 276 -29.03 -10.39 -17.68
CA LYS A 276 -28.53 -10.45 -19.06
C LYS A 276 -29.56 -10.01 -20.08
N ASN A 277 -30.81 -10.44 -19.91
CA ASN A 277 -31.93 -10.07 -20.78
C ASN A 277 -32.41 -8.62 -20.57
N GLY A 278 -31.91 -7.92 -19.55
CA GLY A 278 -32.11 -6.48 -19.37
C GLY A 278 -31.11 -5.62 -20.16
N SER A 279 -31.21 -4.29 -20.02
CA SER A 279 -30.35 -3.33 -20.71
C SER A 279 -29.85 -2.23 -19.78
N GLY A 280 -28.81 -1.50 -20.20
CA GLY A 280 -28.25 -0.40 -19.43
C GLY A 280 -27.83 -0.82 -18.01
N ALA A 281 -28.21 -0.02 -17.02
CA ALA A 281 -27.92 -0.24 -15.62
C ALA A 281 -28.93 -1.15 -14.90
N PHE A 282 -29.87 -1.79 -15.62
CA PHE A 282 -30.77 -2.77 -15.00
C PHE A 282 -29.99 -3.92 -14.37
N GLY A 283 -30.22 -4.17 -13.09
CA GLY A 283 -29.51 -5.16 -12.29
C GLY A 283 -30.33 -5.71 -11.14
N TYR A 284 -29.65 -6.47 -10.28
CA TYR A 284 -30.24 -7.10 -9.10
C TYR A 284 -29.60 -6.53 -7.83
N ASN A 285 -30.42 -5.90 -7.00
CA ASN A 285 -30.04 -5.46 -5.67
C ASN A 285 -30.20 -6.63 -4.69
N ALA A 286 -29.08 -7.23 -4.32
CA ALA A 286 -29.03 -8.40 -3.44
C ALA A 286 -29.34 -8.08 -1.97
N ALA A 287 -29.30 -6.80 -1.55
CA ALA A 287 -29.65 -6.41 -0.19
C ALA A 287 -31.16 -6.40 0.04
N ASP A 288 -31.94 -6.01 -0.99
CA ASP A 288 -33.40 -5.86 -0.91
C ASP A 288 -34.17 -6.91 -1.73
N ASP A 289 -33.48 -7.85 -2.39
CA ASP A 289 -34.06 -8.86 -3.29
C ASP A 289 -34.98 -8.25 -4.38
N THR A 290 -34.49 -7.19 -5.03
CA THR A 290 -35.24 -6.45 -6.06
C THR A 290 -34.42 -6.18 -7.31
N TYR A 291 -35.11 -5.99 -8.44
CA TYR A 291 -34.49 -5.59 -9.70
C TYR A 291 -34.69 -4.11 -9.91
N VAL A 292 -33.59 -3.38 -10.10
CA VAL A 292 -33.56 -1.91 -10.09
C VAL A 292 -32.59 -1.39 -11.14
N ASP A 293 -32.64 -0.09 -11.42
CA ASP A 293 -31.51 0.60 -12.01
C ASP A 293 -30.41 0.74 -10.96
N MET A 294 -29.27 0.10 -11.19
CA MET A 294 -28.19 0.01 -10.21
C MET A 294 -27.54 1.37 -9.95
N ILE A 295 -27.49 2.26 -10.95
CA ILE A 295 -26.90 3.59 -10.79
C ILE A 295 -27.84 4.46 -9.97
N GLU A 296 -29.15 4.47 -10.29
CA GLU A 296 -30.15 5.23 -9.53
C GLU A 296 -30.26 4.73 -8.09
N ALA A 297 -30.11 3.43 -7.86
CA ALA A 297 -30.07 2.83 -6.53
C ALA A 297 -28.74 3.07 -5.77
N GLY A 298 -27.74 3.69 -6.41
CA GLY A 298 -26.43 3.95 -5.79
C GLY A 298 -25.52 2.71 -5.67
N ILE A 299 -25.86 1.61 -6.33
CA ILE A 299 -25.05 0.38 -6.38
C ILE A 299 -24.08 0.49 -7.56
N ILE A 300 -22.96 1.13 -7.30
CA ILE A 300 -21.94 1.47 -8.30
C ILE A 300 -20.58 0.91 -7.91
N ASP A 301 -19.80 0.51 -8.92
CA ASP A 301 -18.42 0.05 -8.74
C ASP A 301 -17.45 0.99 -9.49
N PRO A 302 -16.26 1.28 -8.96
CA PRO A 302 -15.23 2.01 -9.71
C PRO A 302 -14.78 1.22 -10.94
N THR A 303 -14.78 1.86 -12.12
CA THR A 303 -14.44 1.20 -13.40
C THR A 303 -13.05 0.57 -13.36
N LYS A 304 -12.09 1.27 -12.73
CA LYS A 304 -10.72 0.80 -12.51
C LYS A 304 -10.70 -0.55 -11.81
N VAL A 305 -11.47 -0.71 -10.74
CA VAL A 305 -11.50 -1.93 -9.93
C VAL A 305 -12.04 -3.10 -10.75
N SER A 306 -13.17 -2.91 -11.44
CA SER A 306 -13.77 -3.96 -12.28
C SER A 306 -12.82 -4.41 -13.40
N ARG A 307 -12.12 -3.46 -14.04
CA ARG A 307 -11.14 -3.74 -15.10
C ARG A 307 -9.93 -4.51 -14.57
N TYR A 308 -9.31 -4.04 -13.49
CA TYR A 308 -8.13 -4.69 -12.90
C TYR A 308 -8.45 -6.07 -12.37
N ALA A 309 -9.61 -6.27 -11.74
CA ALA A 309 -10.03 -7.58 -11.26
C ALA A 309 -10.09 -8.61 -12.41
N LEU A 310 -10.70 -8.26 -13.54
CA LEU A 310 -10.76 -9.14 -14.72
C LEU A 310 -9.37 -9.38 -15.34
N GLN A 311 -8.57 -8.32 -15.53
CA GLN A 311 -7.24 -8.43 -16.13
C GLN A 311 -6.29 -9.29 -15.30
N ASN A 312 -6.26 -9.09 -13.99
CA ASN A 312 -5.40 -9.85 -13.08
C ASN A 312 -5.86 -11.31 -12.98
N ALA A 313 -7.18 -11.56 -12.86
CA ALA A 313 -7.72 -12.90 -12.86
C ALA A 313 -7.39 -13.67 -14.15
N ALA A 314 -7.60 -13.03 -15.31
CA ALA A 314 -7.27 -13.62 -16.61
C ALA A 314 -5.76 -13.86 -16.77
N SER A 315 -4.92 -12.96 -16.27
CA SER A 315 -3.46 -13.09 -16.32
C SER A 315 -2.97 -14.31 -15.54
N VAL A 316 -3.41 -14.46 -14.29
CA VAL A 316 -3.02 -15.59 -13.43
C VAL A 316 -3.61 -16.90 -13.95
N ALA A 317 -4.90 -16.91 -14.31
CA ALA A 317 -5.55 -18.11 -14.85
C ALA A 317 -4.91 -18.55 -16.18
N GLY A 318 -4.57 -17.61 -17.05
CA GLY A 318 -3.86 -17.87 -18.31
C GLY A 318 -2.51 -18.56 -18.08
N LEU A 319 -1.71 -18.05 -17.14
CA LEU A 319 -0.44 -18.67 -16.76
C LEU A 319 -0.64 -20.11 -16.25
N MET A 320 -1.60 -20.30 -15.35
CA MET A 320 -1.90 -21.61 -14.76
C MET A 320 -2.38 -22.62 -15.82
N MET A 321 -3.22 -22.21 -16.76
CA MET A 321 -3.71 -23.08 -17.84
C MET A 321 -2.60 -23.56 -18.78
N THR A 322 -1.50 -22.80 -18.90
CA THR A 322 -0.33 -23.17 -19.72
C THR A 322 0.77 -23.91 -18.95
N THR A 323 0.55 -24.18 -17.66
CA THR A 323 1.57 -24.80 -16.79
C THR A 323 1.54 -26.32 -16.95
N GLU A 324 2.50 -26.87 -17.69
CA GLU A 324 2.66 -28.32 -17.92
C GLU A 324 3.35 -29.05 -16.76
N ALA A 325 4.21 -28.36 -15.99
CA ALA A 325 4.96 -28.94 -14.89
C ALA A 325 5.19 -27.92 -13.77
N MET A 326 5.24 -28.41 -12.53
CA MET A 326 5.58 -27.62 -11.34
C MET A 326 6.69 -28.32 -10.56
N ILE A 327 7.67 -27.55 -10.11
CA ILE A 327 8.73 -28.01 -9.21
C ILE A 327 8.42 -27.43 -7.83
N ALA A 328 8.28 -28.30 -6.84
CA ALA A 328 8.02 -27.93 -5.46
C ALA A 328 9.08 -28.54 -4.55
N ASP A 329 9.34 -27.90 -3.41
CA ASP A 329 10.14 -28.50 -2.35
C ASP A 329 9.46 -29.76 -1.85
N LYS A 330 10.25 -30.83 -1.67
CA LYS A 330 9.76 -32.04 -1.02
C LYS A 330 9.27 -31.66 0.39
N PRO A 331 8.04 -32.04 0.79
CA PRO A 331 7.58 -31.83 2.15
C PRO A 331 8.65 -32.32 3.13
N LYS A 332 9.04 -31.47 4.08
CA LYS A 332 9.96 -31.90 5.13
C LYS A 332 9.27 -33.02 5.89
N GLU A 333 9.93 -34.16 6.01
CA GLU A 333 9.52 -35.14 7.01
C GLU A 333 9.60 -34.42 8.36
N GLU A 334 8.48 -34.34 9.07
CA GLU A 334 8.47 -33.90 10.45
C GLU A 334 9.30 -34.92 11.23
N GLY A 335 10.62 -34.66 11.31
CA GLY A 335 11.51 -35.40 12.17
C GLY A 335 10.94 -35.28 13.56
N GLY A 336 10.46 -36.41 14.10
CA GLY A 336 9.94 -36.51 15.45
C GLY A 336 10.85 -35.70 16.36
N MET A 337 10.27 -34.73 17.06
CA MET A 337 11.02 -33.89 18.00
C MET A 337 11.96 -34.81 18.78
N PRO A 338 13.27 -34.53 18.82
CA PRO A 338 14.18 -35.34 19.61
C PRO A 338 13.61 -35.38 21.02
N SER A 339 13.23 -36.59 21.45
CA SER A 339 12.80 -36.86 22.80
C SER A 339 13.84 -36.27 23.74
N MET A 340 13.48 -35.16 24.40
CA MET A 340 14.32 -34.50 25.37
C MET A 340 14.84 -35.55 26.34
N PRO A 341 16.17 -35.63 26.57
CA PRO A 341 16.74 -36.58 27.51
C PRO A 341 16.07 -36.43 28.88
N GLY A 342 15.53 -37.52 29.39
CA GLY A 342 14.83 -37.59 30.66
C GLY A 342 15.69 -37.02 31.79
N GLY A 343 15.34 -35.82 32.24
CA GLY A 343 15.82 -35.21 33.48
C GLY A 343 14.84 -35.50 34.61
N MET A 344 15.15 -36.54 35.37
CA MET A 344 14.96 -36.68 36.82
C MET A 344 13.96 -35.74 37.51
N GLY A 345 12.89 -36.29 38.09
CA GLY A 345 12.03 -35.57 39.03
C GLY A 345 10.76 -36.33 39.41
N GLY A 346 10.86 -37.22 40.40
CA GLY A 346 9.76 -38.09 40.83
C GLY A 346 8.66 -37.42 41.65
N MET A 347 7.45 -38.01 41.56
CA MET A 347 6.40 -38.20 42.57
C MET A 347 5.20 -38.71 41.74
N GLY A 348 4.70 -39.94 41.82
CA GLY A 348 4.30 -40.63 43.03
C GLY A 348 2.78 -40.51 43.20
N GLY A 349 2.02 -41.41 42.56
CA GLY A 349 0.76 -41.91 43.11
C GLY A 349 -0.57 -41.43 42.50
N MET A 350 -1.44 -42.42 42.31
CA MET A 350 -2.92 -42.38 42.17
C MET A 350 -3.43 -42.10 40.74
N GLY A 351 -4.02 -43.03 40.00
CA GLY A 351 -4.72 -44.25 40.36
C GLY A 351 -6.23 -44.07 40.23
N GLY A 352 -6.75 -44.35 39.04
CA GLY A 352 -8.11 -44.89 38.87
C GLY A 352 -9.21 -43.97 38.35
N MET A 353 -10.05 -44.60 37.51
CA MET A 353 -11.40 -44.21 37.06
C MET A 353 -11.41 -43.25 35.85
N GLY A 354 -11.85 -43.65 34.66
CA GLY A 354 -12.91 -44.60 34.32
C GLY A 354 -13.90 -43.82 33.46
N GLY A 355 -13.96 -44.14 32.17
CA GLY A 355 -14.68 -43.34 31.17
C GLY A 355 -16.19 -43.27 31.35
N MET A 356 -16.81 -42.35 30.60
CA MET A 356 -18.11 -42.57 29.95
C MET A 356 -18.39 -41.44 28.96
N MET A 357 -18.72 -41.88 27.74
CA MET A 357 -19.61 -41.34 26.69
C MET A 357 -19.47 -39.87 26.25
#